data_AF-A0A351LBU6-F1
#
_entry.id   AF-A0A351LBU6-F1
#
_cell.length_a   1.000
_cell.length_b   1.000
_cell.length_c   1.000
_cell.angle_alpha   90.00
_cell.angle_beta   90.00
_cell.angle_gamma   90.00
#
_symmetry.space_group_name_H-M   'P 1'
#
loop_
_entity.id
_entity.type
_entity.pdbx_description
1 polymer ?
#
loop_
_entity_poly.entity_id
_entity_poly.type
_entity_poly.pdbx_seq_one_letter_code
_entity_poly.pdbx_strand_id
1 'polypeptide(L)'
;MIYSSEMSSDRNRRRGKHKIFIGMSPGVGKTYRMLEEGKRLKEEGIDVVIGLLETHGREETAQQAVGLEIVPRQTIIVSGIALTEMDTDAVVARHPQLTLIDELAHTNVPGSQREKRYQDVEYILSNGIDVYSTVNIQHIESLNDLVARITGIVVRERIPDRILEAADEVVVVDVTPETLQERLTEGKIYAPQKIDQALQHFFQRRNLIALRELALREVADNIEEEAIEQEANDTNYGGKYCNIHERVLVCVSTYPNSVQLIRRGARIASYMNARLYILFVDNPDRFLTREESLHIHNCEKLCQEFGGEFLRVTSYDIGGAIAKVAKEYRITQIVIGESQRASFGGALLTRWKLLLRGSLTQQLVRLLKNIDIHIIASDKQPARSLDS
;
A
#
# COMPACT_ATOMS: atom_id res chain seq x y z
N MET A 1 52.86 12.01 13.80
CA MET A 1 51.91 12.43 12.77
C MET A 1 51.31 11.16 12.18
N ILE A 2 50.25 10.65 12.79
CA ILE A 2 49.54 9.43 12.38
C ILE A 2 48.14 9.90 12.03
N TYR A 3 47.79 9.92 10.75
CA TYR A 3 46.40 9.96 10.31
C TYR A 3 46.29 9.32 8.93
N SER A 4 45.22 8.55 8.79
CA SER A 4 44.63 8.03 7.55
C SER A 4 45.23 6.76 6.95
N SER A 5 44.76 5.60 7.43
CA SER A 5 44.55 4.42 6.58
C SER A 5 43.57 3.38 7.16
N GLU A 6 42.41 3.79 7.69
CA GLU A 6 41.36 2.84 8.15
C GLU A 6 39.94 3.23 7.66
N MET A 7 39.78 3.59 6.38
CA MET A 7 38.43 3.87 5.81
C MET A 7 38.18 3.19 4.46
N SER A 8 38.65 1.95 4.27
CA SER A 8 38.43 1.26 3.00
C SER A 8 38.34 -0.27 3.07
N SER A 9 37.53 -0.82 3.97
CA SER A 9 37.20 -2.26 3.95
C SER A 9 35.74 -2.67 4.14
N ASP A 10 34.78 -1.74 4.26
CA ASP A 10 33.40 -2.10 4.69
C ASP A 10 32.33 -2.11 3.58
N ARG A 11 32.73 -2.09 2.31
CA ARG A 11 31.78 -1.96 1.17
C ARG A 11 31.19 -3.28 0.65
N ASN A 12 31.39 -4.41 1.34
CA ASN A 12 31.01 -5.72 0.80
C ASN A 12 30.39 -6.69 1.81
N ARG A 13 29.85 -6.20 2.94
CA ARG A 13 29.05 -7.02 3.84
C ARG A 13 27.62 -7.15 3.29
N ARG A 14 27.17 -8.40 3.09
CA ARG A 14 25.81 -8.72 2.68
C ARG A 14 24.85 -8.15 3.73
N ARG A 15 23.87 -7.35 3.31
CA ARG A 15 22.75 -6.95 4.18
C ARG A 15 22.01 -8.20 4.65
N GLY A 16 21.66 -8.26 5.93
CA GLY A 16 20.81 -9.31 6.49
C GLY A 16 19.45 -9.36 5.79
N LYS A 17 18.78 -10.52 5.87
CA LYS A 17 17.43 -10.71 5.37
C LYS A 17 16.41 -10.30 6.41
N HIS A 18 15.34 -9.65 5.98
CA HIS A 18 14.25 -9.23 6.85
C HIS A 18 12.98 -10.01 6.54
N LYS A 19 12.49 -10.78 7.52
CA LYS A 19 11.18 -11.42 7.47
C LYS A 19 10.21 -10.70 8.40
N ILE A 20 9.04 -10.34 7.89
CA ILE A 20 8.01 -9.63 8.65
C ILE A 20 6.77 -10.50 8.80
N PHE A 21 6.39 -10.79 10.04
CA PHE A 21 5.11 -11.40 10.39
C PHE A 21 4.07 -10.28 10.58
N ILE A 22 3.19 -10.13 9.60
CA ILE A 22 2.12 -9.14 9.62
C ILE A 22 0.82 -9.75 10.13
N GLY A 23 0.00 -8.98 10.84
CA GLY A 23 -1.29 -9.44 11.32
C GLY A 23 -2.34 -8.34 11.30
N MET A 24 -3.61 -8.74 11.13
CA MET A 24 -4.71 -7.78 11.07
C MET A 24 -5.03 -7.11 12.42
N SER A 25 -4.58 -7.72 13.53
CA SER A 25 -5.00 -7.35 14.88
C SER A 25 -4.03 -7.88 15.95
N PRO A 26 -3.95 -7.25 17.13
CA PRO A 26 -3.37 -7.88 18.31
C PRO A 26 -4.03 -9.23 18.63
N GLY A 27 -3.23 -10.22 19.03
CA GLY A 27 -3.73 -11.54 19.46
C GLY A 27 -3.91 -12.58 18.36
N VAL A 28 -3.63 -12.25 17.09
CA VAL A 28 -3.64 -13.24 15.98
C VAL A 28 -2.56 -14.31 16.12
N GLY A 29 -1.50 -14.04 16.91
CA GLY A 29 -0.42 -15.00 17.17
C GLY A 29 0.90 -14.71 16.45
N LYS A 30 1.14 -13.49 15.95
CA LYS A 30 2.40 -13.10 15.26
C LYS A 30 3.65 -13.51 16.02
N THR A 31 3.76 -13.09 17.28
CA THR A 31 4.89 -13.41 18.16
C THR A 31 5.04 -14.91 18.37
N TYR A 32 3.92 -15.62 18.58
CA TYR A 32 3.95 -17.08 18.74
C TYR A 32 4.52 -17.76 17.49
N ARG A 33 4.07 -17.37 16.30
CA ARG A 33 4.56 -17.92 15.01
C ARG A 33 6.03 -17.58 14.76
N MET A 34 6.45 -16.34 15.05
CA MET A 34 7.85 -15.93 14.97
C MET A 34 8.74 -16.78 15.89
N LEU A 35 8.32 -17.02 17.14
CA LEU A 35 9.06 -17.86 18.10
C LEU A 35 9.08 -19.34 17.69
N GLU A 36 7.95 -19.88 17.20
CA GLU A 36 7.85 -21.25 16.69
C GLU A 36 8.85 -21.47 15.54
N GLU A 37 8.92 -20.55 14.59
CA GLU A 37 9.86 -20.62 13.48
C GLU A 37 11.32 -20.43 13.93
N GLY A 38 11.58 -19.49 14.84
CA GLY A 38 12.91 -19.27 15.42
C GLY A 38 13.44 -20.48 16.18
N LYS A 39 12.58 -21.19 16.91
CA LYS A 39 12.93 -22.46 17.55
C LYS A 39 13.29 -23.54 16.55
N ARG A 40 12.47 -23.72 15.52
CA ARG A 40 12.74 -24.71 14.46
C ARG A 40 14.10 -24.45 13.80
N LEU A 41 14.41 -23.20 13.47
CA LEU A 41 15.71 -22.82 12.90
C LEU A 41 16.87 -23.08 13.86
N LYS A 42 16.68 -22.84 15.16
CA LYS A 42 17.68 -23.18 16.18
C LYS A 42 17.92 -24.68 16.28
N GLU A 43 16.88 -25.50 16.19
CA GLU A 43 16.99 -26.97 16.14
C GLU A 43 17.73 -27.45 14.88
N GLU A 44 17.61 -26.72 13.77
CA GLU A 44 18.36 -26.92 12.53
C GLU A 44 19.82 -26.41 12.60
N GLY A 45 20.23 -25.80 13.73
CA GLY A 45 21.59 -25.36 13.99
C GLY A 45 21.88 -23.90 13.67
N ILE A 46 20.87 -23.08 13.37
CA ILE A 46 21.04 -21.63 13.20
C ILE A 46 21.24 -20.96 14.57
N ASP A 47 22.18 -20.02 14.67
CA ASP A 47 22.36 -19.19 15.86
C ASP A 47 21.25 -18.13 15.96
N VAL A 48 20.22 -18.45 16.77
CA VAL A 48 19.02 -17.61 16.97
C VAL A 48 18.99 -16.99 18.36
N VAL A 49 18.80 -15.68 18.40
CA VAL A 49 18.67 -14.89 19.63
C VAL A 49 17.38 -14.06 19.61
N ILE A 50 16.77 -13.83 20.76
CA ILE A 50 15.69 -12.87 20.93
C ILE A 50 16.31 -11.52 21.28
N GLY A 51 16.22 -10.55 20.37
CA GLY A 51 16.59 -9.16 20.64
C GLY A 51 15.51 -8.45 21.46
N LEU A 52 14.24 -8.71 21.13
CA LEU A 52 13.12 -8.19 21.90
C LEU A 52 11.90 -9.11 21.80
N LEU A 53 11.33 -9.43 22.95
CA LEU A 53 10.08 -10.18 23.07
C LEU A 53 9.08 -9.39 23.91
N GLU A 54 7.88 -9.16 23.37
CA GLU A 54 6.77 -8.53 24.09
C GLU A 54 5.68 -9.56 24.39
N THR A 55 5.68 -10.06 25.62
CA THR A 55 4.74 -11.12 26.03
C THR A 55 3.35 -10.57 26.36
N HIS A 56 3.24 -9.28 26.67
CA HIS A 56 2.01 -8.64 27.17
C HIS A 56 1.29 -9.44 28.28
N GLY A 57 2.05 -10.16 29.13
CA GLY A 57 1.50 -11.00 30.20
C GLY A 57 1.01 -12.38 29.78
N ARG A 58 1.29 -12.83 28.55
CA ARG A 58 0.91 -14.17 28.06
C ARG A 58 1.93 -15.24 28.45
N GLU A 59 1.56 -16.08 29.41
CA GLU A 59 2.41 -17.20 29.87
C GLU A 59 2.78 -18.16 28.73
N GLU A 60 1.83 -18.50 27.84
CA GLU A 60 2.11 -19.37 26.69
C GLU A 60 3.19 -18.80 25.76
N THR A 61 3.23 -17.47 25.58
CA THR A 61 4.25 -16.81 24.75
C THR A 61 5.61 -16.82 25.46
N ALA A 62 5.63 -16.62 26.78
CA ALA A 62 6.85 -16.74 27.57
C ALA A 62 7.41 -18.17 27.54
N GLN A 63 6.56 -19.19 27.62
CA GLN A 63 6.94 -20.59 27.44
C GLN A 63 7.49 -20.87 26.04
N GLN A 64 6.95 -20.21 25.01
CA GLN A 64 7.50 -20.31 23.66
C GLN A 64 8.89 -19.66 23.51
N ALA A 65 9.31 -18.77 24.41
CA ALA A 65 10.67 -18.24 24.39
C ALA A 65 11.69 -19.17 25.08
N VAL A 66 11.23 -20.12 25.91
CA VAL A 66 12.11 -21.05 26.61
C VAL A 66 12.95 -21.85 25.60
N GLY A 67 14.26 -21.86 25.82
CA GLY A 67 15.23 -22.51 24.95
C GLY A 67 15.89 -21.58 23.93
N LEU A 68 15.38 -20.35 23.75
CA LEU A 68 16.05 -19.30 22.97
C LEU A 68 16.89 -18.41 23.88
N GLU A 69 18.06 -17.98 23.41
CA GLU A 69 18.88 -16.98 24.10
C GLU A 69 18.18 -15.62 24.01
N ILE A 70 18.18 -14.82 25.07
CA ILE A 70 17.51 -13.51 25.10
C ILE A 70 18.55 -12.46 25.46
N VAL A 71 18.70 -11.42 24.62
CA VAL A 71 19.53 -10.26 24.95
C VAL A 71 18.82 -9.45 26.04
N PRO A 72 19.48 -9.14 27.16
CA PRO A 72 18.90 -8.29 28.19
C PRO A 72 18.52 -6.91 27.64
N ARG A 73 17.36 -6.40 28.06
CA ARG A 73 16.93 -5.05 27.71
C ARG A 73 17.82 -4.00 28.37
N GLN A 74 18.11 -2.92 27.67
CA GLN A 74 18.76 -1.75 28.25
C GLN A 74 17.74 -0.94 29.08
N THR A 75 18.19 -0.34 30.18
CA THR A 75 17.37 0.54 31.01
C THR A 75 17.74 1.99 30.76
N ILE A 76 16.76 2.82 30.40
CA ILE A 76 16.92 4.24 30.08
C ILE A 76 16.10 5.04 31.10
N ILE A 77 16.73 6.02 31.75
CA ILE A 77 16.08 6.88 32.75
C ILE A 77 15.61 8.15 32.06
N VAL A 78 14.29 8.33 31.94
CA VAL A 78 13.67 9.53 31.36
C VAL A 78 12.84 10.22 32.43
N SER A 79 13.19 11.46 32.75
CA SER A 79 12.47 12.28 33.74
C SER A 79 12.27 11.57 35.10
N GLY A 80 13.25 10.75 35.52
CA GLY A 80 13.22 9.98 36.76
C GLY A 80 12.46 8.65 36.70
N ILE A 81 11.87 8.28 35.56
CA ILE A 81 11.21 6.99 35.34
C ILE A 81 12.20 6.05 34.61
N ALA A 82 12.41 4.86 35.17
CA ALA A 82 13.19 3.80 34.53
C ALA A 82 12.31 3.08 33.50
N LEU A 83 12.66 3.21 32.22
CA LEU A 83 12.02 2.52 31.10
C LEU A 83 13.01 1.52 30.52
N THR A 84 12.52 0.47 29.88
CA THR A 84 13.36 -0.56 29.26
C THR A 84 13.14 -0.61 27.76
N GLU A 85 14.20 -0.80 26.99
CA GLU A 85 14.19 -0.84 25.53
C GLU A 85 15.10 -1.96 25.02
N MET A 86 14.96 -2.36 23.75
CA MET A 86 15.89 -3.30 23.12
C MET A 86 17.32 -2.72 23.16
N ASP A 87 18.30 -3.55 23.54
CA ASP A 87 19.71 -3.19 23.45
C ASP A 87 20.26 -3.58 22.07
N THR A 88 20.08 -2.68 21.10
CA THR A 88 20.49 -2.90 19.71
C THR A 88 22.00 -3.13 19.58
N ASP A 89 22.80 -2.42 20.37
CA ASP A 89 24.26 -2.54 20.31
C ASP A 89 24.73 -3.87 20.89
N ALA A 90 24.07 -4.37 21.94
CA ALA A 90 24.33 -5.72 22.46
C ALA A 90 23.93 -6.82 21.47
N VAL A 91 22.82 -6.68 20.74
CA VAL A 91 22.43 -7.61 19.67
C VAL A 91 23.50 -7.65 18.58
N VAL A 92 23.96 -6.48 18.12
CA VAL A 92 25.01 -6.40 17.08
C VAL A 92 26.35 -6.94 17.59
N ALA A 93 26.73 -6.64 18.84
CA ALA A 93 27.96 -7.16 19.44
C ALA A 93 27.93 -8.68 19.62
N ARG A 94 26.76 -9.26 19.91
CA ARG A 94 26.54 -10.72 19.97
C ARG A 94 26.61 -11.38 18.58
N HIS A 95 26.30 -10.62 17.54
CA HIS A 95 26.38 -11.01 16.13
C HIS A 95 25.75 -12.40 15.82
N PRO A 96 24.47 -12.64 16.18
CA PRO A 96 23.80 -13.90 15.84
C PRO A 96 23.58 -14.03 14.33
N GLN A 97 23.22 -15.23 13.87
CA GLN A 97 22.76 -15.40 12.47
C GLN A 97 21.35 -14.82 12.28
N LEU A 98 20.49 -14.97 13.28
CA LEU A 98 19.11 -14.47 13.29
C LEU A 98 18.75 -13.84 14.64
N THR A 99 18.11 -12.67 14.60
CA THR A 99 17.46 -12.07 15.77
C THR A 99 15.95 -11.95 15.60
N LEU A 100 15.21 -12.22 16.69
CA LEU A 100 13.75 -12.09 16.75
C LEU A 100 13.37 -10.78 17.49
N ILE A 101 12.56 -9.93 16.87
CA ILE A 101 12.24 -8.58 17.37
C ILE A 101 10.73 -8.28 17.24
N ASP A 102 10.03 -8.15 18.36
CA ASP A 102 8.62 -7.76 18.38
C ASP A 102 8.36 -6.26 18.20
N GLU A 103 7.12 -5.95 17.80
CA GLU A 103 6.54 -4.59 17.66
C GLU A 103 7.41 -3.63 16.84
N LEU A 104 7.61 -3.94 15.56
CA LEU A 104 8.40 -3.15 14.63
C LEU A 104 8.01 -1.65 14.56
N ALA A 105 6.75 -1.32 14.88
CA ALA A 105 6.21 0.02 14.85
C ALA A 105 6.48 0.88 16.10
N HIS A 106 7.04 0.28 17.15
CA HIS A 106 7.26 0.95 18.43
C HIS A 106 8.09 2.22 18.29
N THR A 107 7.72 3.24 19.05
CA THR A 107 8.50 4.46 19.21
C THR A 107 9.43 4.30 20.40
N ASN A 108 10.73 4.32 20.13
CA ASN A 108 11.73 4.10 21.17
C ASN A 108 11.65 5.17 22.25
N VAL A 109 12.07 4.81 23.45
CA VAL A 109 12.12 5.72 24.61
C VAL A 109 12.90 7.02 24.25
N PRO A 110 12.39 8.22 24.61
CA PRO A 110 13.09 9.47 24.36
C PRO A 110 14.53 9.47 24.89
N GLY A 111 15.49 9.86 24.05
CA GLY A 111 16.93 9.79 24.36
C GLY A 111 17.63 8.54 23.81
N SER A 112 16.88 7.62 23.19
CA SER A 112 17.47 6.51 22.42
C SER A 112 18.22 7.03 21.19
N GLN A 113 19.24 6.28 20.73
CA GLN A 113 20.02 6.65 19.54
C GLN A 113 19.17 6.75 18.26
N ARG A 114 18.10 5.95 18.20
CA ARG A 114 17.14 5.89 17.08
C ARG A 114 15.74 6.13 17.62
N GLU A 115 14.91 6.83 16.87
CA GLU A 115 13.56 7.22 17.29
C GLU A 115 12.56 6.07 17.18
N LYS A 116 12.78 5.16 16.21
CA LYS A 116 11.84 4.09 15.86
C LYS A 116 12.52 2.74 15.85
N ARG A 117 11.81 1.70 16.31
CA ARG A 117 12.35 0.34 16.34
C ARG A 117 12.69 -0.21 14.96
N TYR A 118 11.93 0.16 13.92
CA TYR A 118 12.31 -0.21 12.55
C TYR A 118 13.70 0.31 12.15
N GLN A 119 14.15 1.45 12.71
CA GLN A 119 15.49 1.98 12.44
C GLN A 119 16.57 1.14 13.15
N ASP A 120 16.26 0.59 14.34
CA ASP A 120 17.14 -0.40 14.98
C ASP A 120 17.25 -1.67 14.14
N VAL A 121 16.12 -2.15 13.62
CA VAL A 121 16.08 -3.30 12.71
C VAL A 121 16.91 -3.04 11.45
N GLU A 122 16.75 -1.87 10.81
CA GLU A 122 17.56 -1.48 9.64
C GLU A 122 19.06 -1.47 9.97
N TYR A 123 19.44 -0.99 11.16
CA TYR A 123 20.83 -1.02 11.60
C TYR A 123 21.35 -2.44 11.82
N ILE A 124 20.58 -3.33 12.45
CA ILE A 124 20.95 -4.74 12.64
C ILE A 124 21.13 -5.42 11.28
N LEU A 125 20.20 -5.21 10.34
CA LEU A 125 20.27 -5.74 8.98
C LEU A 125 21.52 -5.21 8.25
N SER A 126 21.88 -3.94 8.44
CA SER A 126 23.10 -3.37 7.84
C SER A 126 24.39 -4.01 8.35
N ASN A 127 24.37 -4.61 9.55
CA ASN A 127 25.48 -5.38 10.11
C ASN A 127 25.50 -6.85 9.66
N GLY A 128 24.60 -7.24 8.76
CA GLY A 128 24.57 -8.57 8.14
C GLY A 128 23.86 -9.66 8.97
N ILE A 129 23.11 -9.25 9.99
CA ILE A 129 22.32 -10.14 10.85
C ILE A 129 20.90 -10.23 10.28
N ASP A 130 20.37 -11.44 10.08
CA ASP A 130 19.00 -11.62 9.61
C ASP A 130 18.01 -11.27 10.76
N VAL A 131 16.86 -10.70 10.41
CA VAL A 131 15.86 -10.24 11.39
C VAL A 131 14.49 -10.82 11.07
N TYR A 132 13.87 -11.44 12.07
CA TYR A 132 12.44 -11.74 12.06
C TYR A 132 11.72 -10.73 12.95
N SER A 133 10.63 -10.13 12.46
CA SER A 133 9.91 -9.10 13.21
C SER A 133 8.40 -9.20 13.10
N THR A 134 7.68 -8.57 14.04
CA THR A 134 6.21 -8.57 14.05
C THR A 134 5.61 -7.18 13.93
N VAL A 135 4.52 -7.05 13.16
CA VAL A 135 3.78 -5.78 13.02
C VAL A 135 2.29 -6.01 12.76
N ASN A 136 1.43 -5.07 13.17
CA ASN A 136 0.02 -5.07 12.75
C ASN A 136 -0.22 -4.08 11.61
N ILE A 137 -1.18 -4.36 10.73
CA ILE A 137 -1.53 -3.49 9.58
C ILE A 137 -1.90 -2.06 9.98
N GLN A 138 -2.42 -1.87 11.20
CA GLN A 138 -2.83 -0.56 11.73
C GLN A 138 -1.67 0.43 11.89
N HIS A 139 -0.44 -0.08 11.90
CA HIS A 139 0.76 0.72 12.02
C HIS A 139 1.35 1.10 10.67
N ILE A 140 0.82 0.62 9.55
CA ILE A 140 1.29 1.02 8.22
C ILE A 140 0.77 2.43 7.94
N GLU A 141 1.66 3.32 7.49
CA GLU A 141 1.34 4.73 7.28
C GLU A 141 0.18 4.91 6.28
N SER A 142 0.26 4.27 5.10
CA SER A 142 -0.79 4.37 4.07
C SER A 142 -2.16 3.85 4.53
N LEU A 143 -2.18 2.85 5.42
CA LEU A 143 -3.41 2.21 5.89
C LEU A 143 -4.02 2.88 7.12
N ASN A 144 -3.31 3.82 7.76
CA ASN A 144 -3.70 4.37 9.06
C ASN A 144 -5.10 5.01 9.04
N ASP A 145 -5.38 5.83 8.03
CA ASP A 145 -6.67 6.52 7.89
C ASP A 145 -7.80 5.54 7.59
N LEU A 146 -7.54 4.50 6.80
CA LEU A 146 -8.52 3.47 6.50
C LEU A 146 -8.86 2.66 7.76
N VAL A 147 -7.84 2.24 8.51
CA VAL A 147 -8.01 1.49 9.77
C VAL A 147 -8.70 2.34 10.83
N ALA A 148 -8.38 3.63 10.92
CA ALA A 148 -9.06 4.55 11.85
C ALA A 148 -10.54 4.71 11.50
N ARG A 149 -10.91 4.76 10.21
CA ARG A 149 -12.32 4.78 9.78
C ARG A 149 -13.06 3.49 10.13
N ILE A 150 -12.40 2.33 9.99
CA ILE A 150 -13.00 1.03 10.31
C ILE A 150 -13.18 0.88 11.82
N THR A 151 -12.14 1.17 12.61
CA THR A 151 -12.09 0.83 14.04
C THR A 151 -12.53 1.98 14.97
N GLY A 152 -12.51 3.22 14.48
CA GLY A 152 -12.69 4.43 15.28
C GLY A 152 -11.48 4.79 16.15
N ILE A 153 -10.36 4.08 16.02
CA ILE A 153 -9.16 4.26 16.84
C ILE A 153 -8.02 4.82 15.98
N VAL A 154 -7.45 5.94 16.43
CA VAL A 154 -6.27 6.54 15.80
C VAL A 154 -5.01 5.95 16.40
N VAL A 155 -4.18 5.33 15.56
CA VAL A 155 -2.90 4.74 15.95
C VAL A 155 -1.78 5.77 15.70
N ARG A 156 -1.02 6.07 16.76
CA ARG A 156 0.08 7.05 16.73
C ARG A 156 1.41 6.46 16.30
N GLU A 157 1.63 5.20 16.65
CA GLU A 157 2.85 4.48 16.28
C GLU A 157 2.72 3.93 14.87
N ARG A 158 3.64 4.33 13.99
CA ARG A 158 3.55 4.07 12.56
C ARG A 158 4.91 3.67 11.99
N ILE A 159 4.85 2.90 10.91
CA ILE A 159 5.98 2.53 10.06
C ILE A 159 5.73 3.00 8.62
N PRO A 160 6.77 3.48 7.93
CA PRO A 160 6.71 3.73 6.50
C PRO A 160 6.48 2.43 5.70
N ASP A 161 5.71 2.50 4.64
CA ASP A 161 5.39 1.39 3.72
C ASP A 161 6.67 0.74 3.12
N ARG A 162 7.68 1.55 2.81
CA ARG A 162 9.01 1.11 2.33
C ARG A 162 9.67 0.01 3.19
N ILE A 163 9.30 -0.12 4.47
CA ILE A 163 9.85 -1.14 5.35
C ILE A 163 9.29 -2.53 5.00
N LEU A 164 8.03 -2.60 4.58
CA LEU A 164 7.41 -3.82 4.10
C LEU A 164 7.88 -4.15 2.68
N GLU A 165 7.95 -3.14 1.80
CA GLU A 165 8.45 -3.30 0.43
C GLU A 165 9.91 -3.79 0.38
N ALA A 166 10.75 -3.34 1.32
CA ALA A 166 12.16 -3.74 1.39
C ALA A 166 12.42 -5.03 2.18
N ALA A 167 11.38 -5.72 2.64
CA ALA A 167 11.50 -6.99 3.35
C ALA A 167 11.70 -8.14 2.36
N ASP A 168 12.54 -9.11 2.72
CA ASP A 168 12.81 -10.29 1.89
C ASP A 168 11.65 -11.31 1.93
N GLU A 169 10.83 -11.28 2.99
CA GLU A 169 9.65 -12.13 3.11
C GLU A 169 8.59 -11.48 4.02
N VAL A 170 7.34 -11.44 3.57
CA VAL A 170 6.20 -10.97 4.38
C VAL A 170 5.18 -12.10 4.56
N VAL A 171 4.90 -12.45 5.82
CA VAL A 171 4.01 -13.57 6.19
C VAL A 171 2.78 -13.04 6.91
N VAL A 172 1.59 -13.28 6.35
CA VAL A 172 0.32 -12.98 7.03
C VAL A 172 0.02 -14.04 8.10
N VAL A 173 -0.14 -13.57 9.34
CA VAL A 173 -0.66 -14.35 10.46
C VAL A 173 -2.11 -13.98 10.70
N ASP A 174 -2.99 -14.92 10.39
CA ASP A 174 -4.44 -14.74 10.39
C ASP A 174 -5.13 -15.80 11.25
N VAL A 175 -6.27 -15.43 11.83
CA VAL A 175 -7.15 -16.27 12.63
C VAL A 175 -8.59 -15.80 12.41
N THR A 176 -9.59 -16.63 12.70
CA THR A 176 -10.97 -16.18 12.51
C THR A 176 -11.33 -15.04 13.49
N PRO A 177 -12.21 -14.10 13.10
CA PRO A 177 -12.73 -13.09 14.00
C PRO A 177 -13.30 -13.66 15.29
N GLU A 178 -13.98 -14.81 15.20
CA GLU A 178 -14.57 -15.52 16.33
C GLU A 178 -13.48 -15.96 17.33
N THR A 179 -12.39 -16.56 16.85
CA THR A 179 -11.25 -16.96 17.70
C THR A 179 -10.56 -15.75 18.36
N LEU A 180 -10.49 -14.61 17.69
CA LEU A 180 -9.95 -13.39 18.31
C LEU A 180 -10.84 -12.86 19.43
N GLN A 181 -12.16 -12.88 19.24
CA GLN A 181 -13.10 -12.44 20.26
C GLN A 181 -13.09 -13.37 21.47
N GLU A 182 -12.99 -14.68 21.25
CA GLU A 182 -12.79 -15.68 22.32
C GLU A 182 -11.51 -15.39 23.10
N ARG A 183 -10.36 -15.26 22.41
CA ARG A 183 -9.06 -14.95 23.04
C ARG A 183 -9.09 -13.63 23.82
N LEU A 184 -9.81 -12.62 23.31
CA LEU A 184 -9.97 -11.36 24.02
C LEU A 184 -10.78 -11.55 25.31
N THR A 185 -11.90 -12.28 25.23
CA THR A 185 -12.79 -12.55 26.37
C THR A 185 -12.10 -13.39 27.45
N GLU A 186 -11.24 -14.31 27.05
CA GLU A 186 -10.37 -15.11 27.94
C GLU A 186 -9.24 -14.29 28.58
N GLY A 187 -9.12 -12.99 28.28
CA GLY A 187 -8.05 -12.13 28.81
C GLY A 187 -6.66 -12.42 28.22
N LYS A 188 -6.59 -13.18 27.12
CA LYS A 188 -5.32 -13.53 26.46
C LYS A 188 -4.76 -12.39 25.62
N ILE A 189 -5.53 -11.33 25.35
CA ILE A 189 -5.09 -10.21 24.49
C ILE A 189 -4.87 -8.92 25.26
N TYR A 190 -5.80 -8.54 26.14
CA TYR A 190 -5.74 -7.33 26.95
C TYR A 190 -6.09 -7.62 28.41
N ALA A 191 -5.62 -6.75 29.31
CA ALA A 191 -6.03 -6.77 30.70
C ALA A 191 -7.56 -6.62 30.84
N PRO A 192 -8.20 -7.24 31.85
CA PRO A 192 -9.66 -7.29 32.00
C PRO A 192 -10.37 -5.94 31.88
N GLN A 193 -9.75 -4.88 32.40
CA GLN A 193 -10.28 -3.52 32.41
C GLN A 193 -10.46 -2.90 31.01
N LYS A 194 -9.72 -3.40 30.01
CA LYS A 194 -9.75 -2.89 28.62
C LYS A 194 -10.56 -3.78 27.67
N ILE A 195 -11.06 -4.93 28.13
CA ILE A 195 -11.76 -5.91 27.28
C ILE A 195 -13.07 -5.32 26.72
N ASP A 196 -13.93 -4.77 27.58
CA ASP A 196 -15.24 -4.26 27.16
C ASP A 196 -15.12 -3.12 26.14
N GLN A 197 -14.19 -2.19 26.40
CA GLN A 197 -13.90 -1.10 25.47
C GLN A 197 -13.35 -1.63 24.13
N ALA A 198 -12.45 -2.62 24.18
CA ALA A 198 -11.89 -3.21 22.98
C ALA A 198 -12.94 -3.96 22.14
N LEU A 199 -13.87 -4.69 22.78
CA LEU A 199 -14.99 -5.37 22.12
C LEU A 199 -15.98 -4.40 21.48
N GLN A 200 -16.24 -3.26 22.13
CA GLN A 200 -17.16 -2.24 21.62
C GLN A 200 -16.58 -1.42 20.46
N HIS A 201 -15.26 -1.43 20.25
CA HIS A 201 -14.61 -0.68 19.17
C HIS A 201 -13.83 -1.61 18.23
N PHE A 202 -12.56 -1.84 18.52
CA PHE A 202 -11.63 -2.51 17.61
C PHE A 202 -12.05 -3.96 17.28
N PHE A 203 -12.49 -4.74 18.27
CA PHE A 203 -12.76 -6.19 18.16
C PHE A 203 -14.20 -6.50 17.77
N GLN A 204 -14.92 -5.55 17.18
CA GLN A 204 -16.20 -5.86 16.56
C GLN A 204 -16.00 -6.77 15.35
N ARG A 205 -16.87 -7.78 15.19
CA ARG A 205 -16.78 -8.76 14.09
C ARG A 205 -16.64 -8.11 12.71
N ARG A 206 -17.43 -7.06 12.43
CA ARG A 206 -17.38 -6.31 11.17
C ARG A 206 -16.00 -5.66 10.93
N ASN A 207 -15.36 -5.17 11.99
CA ASN A 207 -14.07 -4.50 11.92
C ASN A 207 -12.98 -5.54 11.66
N LEU A 208 -13.01 -6.67 12.38
CA LEU A 208 -12.05 -7.76 12.19
C LEU A 208 -12.12 -8.38 10.79
N ILE A 209 -13.31 -8.50 10.19
CA ILE A 209 -13.47 -8.95 8.80
C ILE A 209 -12.81 -7.96 7.83
N ALA A 210 -13.08 -6.66 7.99
CA ALA A 210 -12.50 -5.63 7.13
C ALA A 210 -10.97 -5.53 7.28
N LEU A 211 -10.46 -5.65 8.51
CA LEU A 211 -9.02 -5.68 8.78
C LEU A 211 -8.35 -6.94 8.21
N ARG A 212 -9.02 -8.09 8.26
CA ARG A 212 -8.53 -9.33 7.65
C ARG A 212 -8.42 -9.20 6.13
N GLU A 213 -9.45 -8.67 5.49
CA GLU A 213 -9.43 -8.38 4.05
C GLU A 213 -8.29 -7.42 3.71
N LEU A 214 -8.13 -6.35 4.51
CA LEU A 214 -7.07 -5.38 4.32
C LEU A 214 -5.67 -6.00 4.47
N ALA A 215 -5.45 -6.86 5.48
CA ALA A 215 -4.18 -7.55 5.67
C ALA A 215 -3.82 -8.51 4.54
N LEU A 216 -4.81 -9.26 4.04
CA LEU A 216 -4.60 -10.19 2.92
C LEU A 216 -4.33 -9.43 1.63
N ARG A 217 -5.00 -8.29 1.43
CA ARG A 217 -4.77 -7.40 0.29
C ARG A 217 -3.35 -6.83 0.31
N GLU A 218 -2.92 -6.29 1.45
CA GLU A 218 -1.60 -5.66 1.59
C GLU A 218 -0.45 -6.61 1.19
N VAL A 219 -0.52 -7.87 1.59
CA VAL A 219 0.52 -8.85 1.23
C VAL A 219 0.38 -9.33 -0.21
N ALA A 220 -0.84 -9.42 -0.75
CA ALA A 220 -1.03 -9.71 -2.16
C ALA A 220 -0.46 -8.60 -3.06
N ASP A 221 -0.58 -7.35 -2.62
CA ASP A 221 -0.07 -6.15 -3.27
C ASP A 221 1.47 -6.16 -3.31
N ASN A 222 2.16 -6.49 -2.21
CA ASN A 222 3.64 -6.62 -2.19
C ASN A 222 4.18 -7.72 -3.13
N ILE A 223 3.48 -8.85 -3.27
CA ILE A 223 3.88 -9.94 -4.18
C ILE A 223 3.74 -9.52 -5.65
N GLU A 224 2.77 -8.64 -5.97
CA GLU A 224 2.58 -8.15 -7.34
C GLU A 224 3.71 -7.19 -7.77
N GLU A 225 4.24 -6.35 -6.87
CA GLU A 225 5.37 -5.46 -7.17
C GLU A 225 6.68 -6.23 -7.43
N GLU A 226 6.98 -7.27 -6.63
CA GLU A 226 8.12 -8.17 -6.89
C GLU A 226 8.00 -8.91 -8.23
N ALA A 227 6.78 -9.34 -8.59
CA ALA A 227 6.51 -10.00 -9.86
C ALA A 227 6.67 -9.03 -11.05
N ILE A 228 6.32 -7.75 -10.90
CA ILE A 228 6.50 -6.73 -11.94
C ILE A 228 7.99 -6.46 -12.22
N GLU A 229 8.84 -6.44 -11.18
CA GLU A 229 10.30 -6.25 -11.35
C GLU A 229 10.99 -7.46 -11.98
N GLN A 230 10.52 -8.67 -11.69
CA GLN A 230 11.03 -9.91 -12.30
C GLN A 230 10.50 -10.13 -13.73
N GLU A 231 9.24 -9.79 -14.01
CA GLU A 231 8.63 -9.91 -15.36
C GLU A 231 9.14 -8.86 -16.36
N ALA A 232 9.64 -7.72 -15.91
CA ALA A 232 10.37 -6.79 -16.79
C ALA A 232 11.64 -7.42 -17.40
N ASN A 233 12.16 -8.50 -16.80
CA ASN A 233 13.31 -9.25 -17.29
C ASN A 233 12.94 -10.55 -18.05
N ASP A 234 11.73 -11.08 -17.90
CA ASP A 234 11.29 -12.33 -18.56
C ASP A 234 10.07 -12.12 -19.48
N THR A 235 10.35 -11.98 -20.78
CA THR A 235 9.38 -11.68 -21.85
C THR A 235 8.38 -12.81 -22.21
N ASN A 236 8.04 -13.72 -21.30
CA ASN A 236 7.39 -14.96 -21.74
C ASN A 236 6.42 -15.66 -20.77
N TYR A 237 5.43 -14.96 -20.20
CA TYR A 237 4.24 -15.65 -19.68
C TYR A 237 2.93 -14.89 -19.93
N GLY A 238 2.09 -15.44 -20.82
CA GLY A 238 0.72 -15.00 -21.09
C GLY A 238 -0.28 -15.57 -20.09
N GLY A 239 -0.12 -15.25 -18.81
CA GLY A 239 -1.05 -15.62 -17.75
C GLY A 239 -2.24 -14.65 -17.66
N LYS A 240 -3.44 -15.17 -17.36
CA LYS A 240 -4.61 -14.36 -17.00
C LYS A 240 -4.27 -13.49 -15.79
N TYR A 241 -4.15 -12.19 -16.02
CA TYR A 241 -3.82 -11.19 -15.02
C TYR A 241 -4.92 -11.12 -13.93
N CYS A 242 -4.53 -11.33 -12.67
CA CYS A 242 -5.31 -10.90 -11.51
C CYS A 242 -4.83 -9.48 -11.19
N ASN A 243 -5.56 -8.45 -11.60
CA ASN A 243 -5.26 -7.09 -11.15
C ASN A 243 -5.82 -6.93 -9.73
N ILE A 244 -4.95 -6.80 -8.73
CA ILE A 244 -5.37 -6.64 -7.31
C ILE A 244 -5.48 -5.13 -6.95
N HIS A 245 -4.89 -4.26 -7.77
CA HIS A 245 -4.93 -2.79 -7.59
C HIS A 245 -5.94 -2.09 -8.49
N GLU A 246 -6.62 -1.08 -7.92
CA GLU A 246 -7.39 -0.14 -8.72
C GLU A 246 -6.44 0.83 -9.45
N ARG A 247 -6.63 1.01 -10.74
CA ARG A 247 -5.88 1.94 -11.60
C ARG A 247 -6.88 2.74 -12.41
N VAL A 248 -6.85 4.06 -12.24
CA VAL A 248 -7.84 4.97 -12.83
C VAL A 248 -7.25 5.64 -14.06
N LEU A 249 -7.87 5.41 -15.22
CA LEU A 249 -7.55 6.10 -16.47
C LEU A 249 -8.59 7.17 -16.78
N VAL A 250 -8.17 8.42 -16.85
CA VAL A 250 -9.02 9.53 -17.28
C VAL A 250 -8.73 9.85 -18.74
N CYS A 251 -9.73 9.68 -19.59
CA CYS A 251 -9.60 10.03 -21.00
C CYS A 251 -9.94 11.50 -21.22
N VAL A 252 -8.99 12.26 -21.73
CA VAL A 252 -9.13 13.70 -21.99
C VAL A 252 -9.17 14.00 -23.49
N SER A 253 -9.80 15.11 -23.83
CA SER A 253 -9.99 15.56 -25.22
C SER A 253 -9.70 17.06 -25.34
N THR A 254 -9.78 17.61 -26.54
CA THR A 254 -9.59 19.05 -26.78
C THR A 254 -10.74 19.92 -26.25
N TYR A 255 -11.77 19.33 -25.63
CA TYR A 255 -12.92 20.06 -25.11
C TYR A 255 -12.68 20.61 -23.70
N PRO A 256 -13.24 21.78 -23.34
CA PRO A 256 -13.05 22.41 -22.03
C PRO A 256 -13.41 21.54 -20.81
N ASN A 257 -14.30 20.56 -21.00
CA ASN A 257 -14.77 19.65 -19.96
C ASN A 257 -13.67 18.71 -19.43
N SER A 258 -12.54 18.57 -20.13
CA SER A 258 -11.41 17.72 -19.74
C SER A 258 -10.86 18.07 -18.35
N VAL A 259 -10.85 19.35 -17.97
CA VAL A 259 -10.40 19.77 -16.63
C VAL A 259 -11.32 19.25 -15.53
N GLN A 260 -12.64 19.24 -15.74
CA GLN A 260 -13.60 18.70 -14.77
C GLN A 260 -13.47 17.17 -14.66
N LEU A 261 -13.19 16.49 -15.78
CA LEU A 261 -12.92 15.04 -15.80
C LEU A 261 -11.66 14.70 -15.01
N ILE A 262 -10.56 15.43 -15.23
CA ILE A 262 -9.31 15.24 -14.48
C ILE A 262 -9.56 15.41 -12.98
N ARG A 263 -10.22 16.49 -12.57
CA ARG A 263 -10.50 16.73 -11.14
C ARG A 263 -11.38 15.65 -10.52
N ARG A 264 -12.39 15.16 -11.24
CA ARG A 264 -13.26 14.08 -10.74
C ARG A 264 -12.54 12.74 -10.73
N GLY A 265 -11.76 12.43 -11.78
CA GLY A 265 -10.94 11.23 -11.86
C GLY A 265 -9.87 11.19 -10.77
N ALA A 266 -9.20 12.32 -10.50
CA ALA A 266 -8.25 12.44 -9.39
C ALA A 266 -8.91 12.21 -8.03
N ARG A 267 -10.16 12.66 -7.82
CA ARG A 267 -10.92 12.35 -6.60
C ARG A 267 -11.26 10.87 -6.48
N ILE A 268 -11.65 10.22 -7.58
CA ILE A 268 -11.91 8.78 -7.61
C ILE A 268 -10.63 8.01 -7.30
N ALA A 269 -9.53 8.38 -7.94
CA ALA A 269 -8.21 7.79 -7.70
C ALA A 269 -7.77 7.96 -6.25
N SER A 270 -7.88 9.17 -5.69
CA SER A 270 -7.56 9.43 -4.28
C SER A 270 -8.47 8.67 -3.31
N TYR A 271 -9.76 8.53 -3.62
CA TYR A 271 -10.69 7.75 -2.79
C TYR A 271 -10.35 6.26 -2.76
N MET A 272 -9.90 5.72 -3.90
CA MET A 272 -9.51 4.31 -4.06
C MET A 272 -8.05 4.04 -3.73
N ASN A 273 -7.27 5.06 -3.37
CA ASN A 273 -5.81 5.00 -3.30
C ASN A 273 -5.17 4.40 -4.56
N ALA A 274 -5.72 4.76 -5.73
CA ALA A 274 -5.38 4.20 -7.03
C ALA A 274 -4.38 5.09 -7.79
N ARG A 275 -3.54 4.47 -8.62
CA ARG A 275 -2.67 5.21 -9.56
C ARG A 275 -3.52 5.94 -10.61
N LEU A 276 -3.22 7.21 -10.84
CA LEU A 276 -3.94 8.07 -11.77
C LEU A 276 -3.18 8.17 -13.10
N TYR A 277 -3.83 7.79 -14.19
CA TYR A 277 -3.35 7.95 -15.55
C TYR A 277 -4.26 8.90 -16.31
N ILE A 278 -3.69 9.80 -17.10
CA ILE A 278 -4.44 10.71 -17.97
C ILE A 278 -4.04 10.43 -19.39
N LEU A 279 -5.00 10.04 -20.24
CA LEU A 279 -4.75 9.68 -21.62
C LEU A 279 -5.33 10.71 -22.58
N PHE A 280 -4.45 11.25 -23.43
CA PHE A 280 -4.81 12.01 -24.61
C PHE A 280 -4.49 11.20 -25.88
N VAL A 281 -5.52 10.95 -26.70
CA VAL A 281 -5.35 10.30 -28.00
C VAL A 281 -5.33 11.37 -29.09
N ASP A 282 -4.15 11.55 -29.70
CA ASP A 282 -3.92 12.48 -30.79
C ASP A 282 -4.30 11.85 -32.14
N ASN A 283 -4.99 12.61 -32.99
CA ASN A 283 -5.37 12.14 -34.31
C ASN A 283 -4.34 12.66 -35.33
N PRO A 284 -3.61 11.78 -36.03
CA PRO A 284 -2.52 12.18 -36.93
C PRO A 284 -2.97 13.08 -38.10
N ASP A 285 -4.24 13.03 -38.51
CA ASP A 285 -4.77 13.84 -39.62
C ASP A 285 -5.29 15.22 -39.17
N ARG A 286 -5.31 15.49 -37.87
CA ARG A 286 -5.85 16.73 -37.31
C ARG A 286 -4.77 17.49 -36.55
N PHE A 287 -4.34 18.60 -37.12
CA PHE A 287 -3.50 19.56 -36.40
C PHE A 287 -4.30 20.27 -35.30
N LEU A 288 -3.76 20.28 -34.09
CA LEU A 288 -4.31 21.04 -32.97
C LEU A 288 -4.12 22.53 -33.20
N THR A 289 -5.14 23.32 -32.92
CA THR A 289 -4.99 24.79 -32.88
C THR A 289 -4.10 25.20 -31.70
N ARG A 290 -3.61 26.44 -31.71
CA ARG A 290 -2.81 26.98 -30.60
C ARG A 290 -3.57 26.91 -29.26
N GLU A 291 -4.87 27.17 -29.28
CA GLU A 291 -5.73 27.10 -28.09
C GLU A 291 -5.87 25.66 -27.59
N GLU A 292 -6.05 24.69 -28.50
CA GLU A 292 -6.17 23.27 -28.16
C GLU A 292 -4.86 22.72 -27.59
N SER A 293 -3.72 23.07 -28.20
CA SER A 293 -2.41 22.66 -27.69
C SER A 293 -2.13 23.24 -26.30
N LEU A 294 -2.51 24.49 -26.05
CA LEU A 294 -2.40 25.11 -24.73
C LEU A 294 -3.31 24.42 -23.70
N HIS A 295 -4.52 24.02 -24.11
CA HIS A 295 -5.44 23.30 -23.25
C HIS A 295 -4.89 21.93 -22.81
N ILE A 296 -4.32 21.16 -23.74
CA ILE A 296 -3.70 19.86 -23.42
C ILE A 296 -2.50 20.03 -22.50
N HIS A 297 -1.66 21.05 -22.73
CA HIS A 297 -0.55 21.35 -21.83
C HIS A 297 -1.01 21.72 -20.42
N ASN A 298 -2.13 22.43 -20.28
CA ASN A 298 -2.72 22.69 -18.96
C ASN A 298 -3.25 21.42 -18.28
N CYS A 299 -3.77 20.46 -19.06
CA CYS A 299 -4.18 19.15 -18.54
C CYS A 299 -2.98 18.33 -18.06
N GLU A 300 -1.86 18.39 -18.76
CA GLU A 300 -0.60 17.76 -18.37
C GLU A 300 -0.05 18.36 -17.06
N LYS A 301 -0.08 19.69 -16.90
CA LYS A 301 0.28 20.34 -15.63
C LYS A 301 -0.61 19.90 -14.47
N LEU A 302 -1.93 19.87 -14.70
CA LEU A 302 -2.88 19.39 -13.69
C LEU A 302 -2.63 17.92 -13.34
N CYS A 303 -2.23 17.09 -14.31
CA CYS A 303 -1.86 15.70 -14.07
C CYS A 303 -0.70 15.60 -13.07
N GLN A 304 0.35 16.39 -13.30
CA GLN A 304 1.52 16.45 -12.42
C GLN A 304 1.17 16.97 -11.02
N GLU A 305 0.30 17.99 -10.91
CA GLU A 305 -0.18 18.50 -9.63
C GLU A 305 -0.94 17.43 -8.80
N PHE A 306 -1.64 16.52 -9.47
CA PHE A 306 -2.34 15.40 -8.82
C PHE A 306 -1.46 14.14 -8.65
N GLY A 307 -0.17 14.21 -8.99
CA GLY A 307 0.75 13.06 -8.92
C GLY A 307 0.40 11.94 -9.90
N GLY A 308 -0.30 12.25 -10.99
CA GLY A 308 -0.65 11.28 -12.03
C GLY A 308 0.36 11.25 -13.19
N GLU A 309 0.24 10.21 -14.02
CA GLU A 309 1.05 10.05 -15.23
C GLU A 309 0.26 10.45 -16.49
N PHE A 310 0.85 11.30 -17.33
CA PHE A 310 0.23 11.79 -18.56
C PHE A 310 0.70 10.99 -19.78
N LEU A 311 -0.23 10.30 -20.43
CA LEU A 311 0.01 9.45 -21.59
C LEU A 311 -0.51 10.13 -22.86
N ARG A 312 0.37 10.29 -23.86
CA ARG A 312 0.03 10.79 -25.19
C ARG A 312 0.21 9.70 -26.23
N VAL A 313 -0.87 9.27 -26.87
CA VAL A 313 -0.88 8.20 -27.88
C VAL A 313 -1.42 8.74 -29.19
N THR A 314 -0.78 8.42 -30.31
CA THR A 314 -1.28 8.80 -31.65
C THR A 314 -2.03 7.61 -32.26
N SER A 315 -3.31 7.78 -32.61
CA SER A 315 -4.12 6.70 -33.20
C SER A 315 -5.33 7.23 -33.98
N TYR A 316 -5.71 6.51 -35.04
CA TYR A 316 -6.94 6.74 -35.79
C TYR A 316 -8.19 6.19 -35.06
N ASP A 317 -8.03 5.12 -34.29
CA ASP A 317 -9.10 4.51 -33.48
C ASP A 317 -8.89 4.87 -32.01
N ILE A 318 -9.73 5.78 -31.51
CA ILE A 318 -9.72 6.23 -30.12
C ILE A 318 -10.11 5.08 -29.19
N GLY A 319 -11.13 4.30 -29.55
CA GLY A 319 -11.62 3.19 -28.72
C GLY A 319 -10.57 2.09 -28.60
N GLY A 320 -9.96 1.70 -29.73
CA GLY A 320 -8.86 0.74 -29.77
C GLY A 320 -7.61 1.23 -29.02
N ALA A 321 -7.26 2.51 -29.13
CA ALA A 321 -6.13 3.10 -28.41
C ALA A 321 -6.34 3.09 -26.89
N ILE A 322 -7.53 3.51 -26.43
CA ILE A 322 -7.90 3.43 -25.01
C ILE A 322 -7.85 1.97 -24.54
N ALA A 323 -8.36 1.02 -25.32
CA ALA A 323 -8.34 -0.39 -24.94
C ALA A 323 -6.90 -0.96 -24.87
N LYS A 324 -6.02 -0.54 -25.79
CA LYS A 324 -4.61 -0.92 -25.78
C LYS A 324 -3.91 -0.38 -24.54
N VAL A 325 -4.06 0.91 -24.24
CA VAL A 325 -3.51 1.54 -23.03
C VAL A 325 -4.09 0.91 -21.78
N ALA A 326 -5.40 0.64 -21.75
CA ALA A 326 -6.04 -0.01 -20.62
C ALA A 326 -5.44 -1.40 -20.33
N LYS A 327 -5.09 -2.15 -21.38
CA LYS A 327 -4.43 -3.46 -21.23
C LYS A 327 -2.96 -3.33 -20.83
N GLU A 328 -2.23 -2.41 -21.45
CA GLU A 328 -0.79 -2.18 -21.22
C GLU A 328 -0.51 -1.69 -19.81
N TYR A 329 -1.30 -0.71 -19.33
CA TYR A 329 -1.16 -0.11 -18.00
C TYR A 329 -2.03 -0.81 -16.94
N ARG A 330 -2.67 -1.95 -17.30
CA ARG A 330 -3.53 -2.77 -16.43
C ARG A 330 -4.63 -1.94 -15.72
N ILE A 331 -5.29 -1.05 -16.45
CA ILE A 331 -6.34 -0.16 -15.93
C ILE A 331 -7.57 -0.95 -15.46
N THR A 332 -8.15 -0.57 -14.32
CA THR A 332 -9.38 -1.19 -13.76
C THR A 332 -10.60 -0.27 -13.83
N GLN A 333 -10.36 1.04 -13.84
CA GLN A 333 -11.40 2.07 -13.86
C GLN A 333 -11.12 3.05 -15.00
N ILE A 334 -12.10 3.30 -15.87
CA ILE A 334 -12.01 4.28 -16.95
C ILE A 334 -13.00 5.40 -16.71
N VAL A 335 -12.50 6.63 -16.65
CA VAL A 335 -13.29 7.85 -16.53
C VAL A 335 -13.35 8.54 -17.89
N ILE A 336 -14.56 8.70 -18.42
CA ILE A 336 -14.84 9.33 -19.72
C ILE A 336 -15.93 10.39 -19.59
N GLY A 337 -15.84 11.43 -20.41
CA GLY A 337 -16.90 12.45 -20.52
C GLY A 337 -18.03 12.04 -21.45
N GLU A 338 -19.21 12.60 -21.21
CA GLU A 338 -20.33 12.49 -22.15
C GLU A 338 -20.00 13.16 -23.51
N SER A 339 -20.23 12.44 -24.60
CA SER A 339 -19.94 12.92 -25.96
C SER A 339 -20.97 13.96 -26.42
N GLN A 340 -20.56 15.22 -26.58
CA GLN A 340 -21.43 16.30 -27.07
C GLN A 340 -21.58 16.32 -28.60
N ARG A 341 -21.95 15.20 -29.23
CA ARG A 341 -22.33 15.19 -30.67
C ARG A 341 -23.85 15.15 -30.85
N ALA A 342 -24.51 16.30 -30.70
CA ALA A 342 -25.61 16.79 -31.56
C ALA A 342 -26.35 18.01 -30.95
N SER A 343 -25.96 19.22 -31.34
CA SER A 343 -26.89 20.35 -31.40
C SER A 343 -26.60 21.19 -32.63
N PHE A 344 -26.72 20.58 -33.81
CA PHE A 344 -26.91 21.30 -35.07
C PHE A 344 -27.74 20.41 -36.00
N GLY A 345 -28.98 20.83 -36.29
CA GLY A 345 -29.82 20.28 -37.36
C GLY A 345 -30.97 19.34 -36.95
N GLY A 346 -32.18 19.89 -36.89
CA GLY A 346 -33.43 19.22 -37.33
C GLY A 346 -34.11 18.26 -36.35
N ALA A 347 -35.22 18.70 -35.75
CA ALA A 347 -36.07 18.01 -34.80
C ALA A 347 -36.82 16.74 -35.30
N LEU A 348 -36.43 16.14 -36.43
CA LEU A 348 -37.05 14.92 -36.97
C LEU A 348 -36.20 13.64 -36.86
N LEU A 349 -34.91 13.75 -36.50
CA LEU A 349 -33.97 12.60 -36.43
C LEU A 349 -33.74 12.06 -35.01
N THR A 350 -34.51 12.52 -34.02
CA THR A 350 -34.27 12.31 -32.58
C THR A 350 -34.48 10.86 -32.12
N ARG A 351 -35.25 10.03 -32.84
CA ARG A 351 -35.50 8.63 -32.42
C ARG A 351 -34.50 7.61 -32.96
N TRP A 352 -33.84 7.87 -34.09
CA TRP A 352 -32.80 6.97 -34.63
C TRP A 352 -31.40 7.33 -34.11
N LYS A 353 -31.14 8.60 -33.75
CA LYS A 353 -29.91 9.00 -33.05
C LYS A 353 -29.84 8.52 -31.59
N LEU A 354 -30.96 8.09 -31.00
CA LEU A 354 -30.96 7.48 -29.66
C LEU A 354 -30.35 6.07 -29.65
N LEU A 355 -30.41 5.35 -30.79
CA LEU A 355 -29.69 4.07 -31.00
C LEU A 355 -28.18 4.28 -31.23
N LEU A 356 -27.77 5.49 -31.62
CA LEU A 356 -26.37 5.90 -31.83
C LEU A 356 -25.72 6.52 -30.59
N ARG A 357 -26.36 6.44 -29.40
CA ARG A 357 -25.79 6.83 -28.09
C ARG A 357 -24.59 6.00 -27.64
N GLY A 358 -23.97 5.22 -28.52
CA GLY A 358 -22.86 4.34 -28.17
C GLY A 358 -21.99 3.94 -29.35
N SER A 359 -21.10 4.83 -29.81
CA SER A 359 -19.95 4.35 -30.61
C SER A 359 -18.77 4.03 -29.69
N LEU A 360 -18.25 5.01 -28.95
CA LEU A 360 -17.06 4.80 -28.09
C LEU A 360 -17.37 4.04 -26.81
N THR A 361 -18.45 4.38 -26.10
CA THR A 361 -18.84 3.69 -24.86
C THR A 361 -19.19 2.23 -25.11
N GLN A 362 -19.98 1.93 -26.13
CA GLN A 362 -20.31 0.55 -26.50
C GLN A 362 -19.11 -0.20 -27.07
N GLN A 363 -18.23 0.47 -27.83
CA GLN A 363 -16.97 -0.14 -28.29
C GLN A 363 -16.07 -0.50 -27.12
N LEU A 364 -15.92 0.39 -26.13
CA LEU A 364 -15.15 0.13 -24.91
C LEU A 364 -15.76 -0.99 -24.06
N VAL A 365 -17.08 -0.99 -23.84
CA VAL A 365 -17.77 -2.08 -23.13
C VAL A 365 -17.59 -3.44 -23.83
N ARG A 366 -17.50 -3.47 -25.17
CA ARG A 366 -17.24 -4.70 -25.94
C ARG A 366 -15.78 -5.14 -25.87
N LEU A 367 -14.85 -4.20 -25.91
CA LEU A 367 -13.41 -4.47 -25.91
C LEU A 367 -12.86 -4.78 -24.51
N LEU A 368 -13.48 -4.24 -23.46
CA LEU A 368 -13.02 -4.28 -22.10
C LEU A 368 -14.01 -5.06 -21.23
N LYS A 369 -13.77 -6.37 -21.12
CA LYS A 369 -14.47 -7.24 -20.18
C LYS A 369 -13.72 -7.17 -18.85
N ASN A 370 -14.36 -6.68 -17.79
CA ASN A 370 -13.83 -6.51 -16.41
C ASN A 370 -13.15 -5.17 -16.11
N ILE A 371 -13.58 -4.08 -16.76
CA ILE A 371 -13.17 -2.70 -16.41
C ILE A 371 -14.43 -1.88 -16.17
N ASP A 372 -14.47 -1.17 -15.05
CA ASP A 372 -15.57 -0.28 -14.70
C ASP A 372 -15.44 1.04 -15.45
N ILE A 373 -16.54 1.52 -16.02
CA ILE A 373 -16.56 2.73 -16.85
C ILE A 373 -17.43 3.79 -16.19
N HIS A 374 -16.80 4.87 -15.73
CA HIS A 374 -17.46 6.04 -15.16
C HIS A 374 -17.72 7.09 -16.25
N ILE A 375 -18.99 7.36 -16.52
CA ILE A 375 -19.42 8.42 -17.44
C ILE A 375 -19.79 9.66 -16.64
N ILE A 376 -19.05 10.74 -16.85
CA ILE A 376 -19.30 12.03 -16.20
C ILE A 376 -20.07 12.93 -17.15
N ALA A 377 -21.27 13.35 -16.71
CA ALA A 377 -22.06 14.36 -17.39
C ALA A 377 -21.38 15.73 -17.31
N SER A 378 -21.35 16.46 -18.43
CA SER A 378 -20.87 17.83 -18.48
C SER A 378 -21.98 18.81 -18.08
N ASP A 379 -21.70 19.72 -17.14
CA ASP A 379 -22.61 20.82 -16.84
C ASP A 379 -22.71 21.75 -18.07
N LYS A 380 -23.91 21.96 -18.60
CA LYS A 380 -24.15 22.93 -19.68
C LYS A 380 -23.77 24.31 -19.18
N GLN A 381 -22.71 24.91 -19.72
CA GLN A 381 -22.55 26.36 -19.61
C GLN A 381 -23.73 27.03 -20.33
N PRO A 382 -24.46 27.99 -19.70
CA PRO A 382 -25.44 28.77 -20.42
C PRO A 382 -24.72 29.54 -21.52
N ALA A 383 -25.27 29.49 -22.75
CA ALA A 383 -24.74 30.24 -23.87
C ALA A 383 -24.60 31.71 -23.48
N ARG A 384 -23.39 32.27 -23.62
CA ARG A 384 -23.22 33.73 -23.57
C ARG A 384 -24.13 34.32 -24.63
N SER A 385 -25.15 35.07 -24.21
CA SER A 385 -25.86 35.99 -25.09
C SER A 385 -24.82 36.96 -25.64
N LEU A 386 -24.66 36.95 -26.96
CA LEU A 386 -24.08 38.06 -27.68
C LEU A 386 -25.15 39.15 -27.66
N ASP A 387 -25.11 40.02 -26.65
CA ASP A 387 -25.84 41.28 -26.70
C ASP A 387 -25.00 42.25 -27.56
N SER A 388 -25.58 42.55 -28.72
CA SER A 388 -25.23 43.59 -29.68
C SER A 388 -25.43 45.00 -29.14
#